data_AF-A0A1U6GJP4-F1
#
_entry.id   AF-A0A1U6GJP4-F1
#
_cell.length_a   1.000
_cell.length_b   1.000
_cell.length_c   1.000
_cell.angle_alpha   90.00
_cell.angle_beta   90.00
_cell.angle_gamma   90.00
#
_symmetry.space_group_name_H-M   'P 1'
#
loop_
_entity.id
_entity.type
_entity.pdbx_description
1 polymer ?
#
loop_
_entity_poly.entity_id
_entity_poly.type
_entity_poly.pdbx_seq_one_letter_code
_entity_poly.pdbx_strand_id
1 'polypeptide(L)'
;MPGFFKTDGLNANDINEKYFDNDQRIELYEQLKQREQAWWQARQQLTLLKERQMFWFGENSFMMWLLWQLVTYVVVAMVLMLLSKLLDISLPLWQYITIFVIHTLIFVIMLGFKGRFTTLLERKINQADLSSEETLNEMTILAVDSLYRDVHAKAPISLKEIYRYYDAQFRLASLHRLLQKEVDAGRLTYGDQKVDAGILPLELADDALKEHARGVIYKSLI
;
A
#
# COMPACT_ATOMS: atom_id res chain seq x y z
N MET A 1 29.97 67.41 -6.84
CA MET A 1 29.28 66.21 -7.36
C MET A 1 29.50 65.06 -6.38
N PRO A 2 28.45 64.59 -5.72
CA PRO A 2 28.34 63.19 -5.32
C PRO A 2 27.02 62.57 -5.84
N GLY A 3 27.11 61.35 -6.36
CA GLY A 3 25.98 60.61 -6.93
C GLY A 3 25.00 60.13 -5.86
N PHE A 4 23.71 60.43 -6.08
CA PHE A 4 22.59 59.90 -5.33
C PHE A 4 22.38 58.42 -5.72
N PHE A 5 22.68 57.49 -4.81
CA PHE A 5 22.15 56.14 -4.91
C PHE A 5 20.68 56.17 -4.52
N LYS A 6 19.80 56.06 -5.52
CA LYS A 6 18.37 55.88 -5.33
C LYS A 6 18.15 54.45 -4.85
N THR A 7 17.84 54.29 -3.57
CA THR A 7 17.32 53.03 -3.04
C THR A 7 15.89 52.89 -3.55
N ASP A 8 15.72 52.19 -4.66
CA ASP A 8 14.42 51.67 -5.07
C ASP A 8 13.95 50.72 -3.96
N GLY A 9 13.02 51.20 -3.15
CA GLY A 9 12.32 50.42 -2.15
C GLY A 9 11.48 49.36 -2.84
N LEU A 10 12.10 48.20 -3.07
CA LEU A 10 11.39 46.95 -3.28
C LEU A 10 10.64 46.65 -1.98
N ASN A 11 9.40 47.08 -1.96
CA ASN A 11 8.45 46.85 -0.91
C ASN A 11 8.31 45.33 -0.73
N ALA A 12 8.64 44.81 0.45
CA ALA A 12 8.56 43.38 0.79
C ALA A 12 7.11 42.84 0.82
N ASN A 13 6.14 43.66 0.42
CA ASN A 13 4.73 43.29 0.27
C ASN A 13 4.38 42.78 -1.15
N ASP A 14 5.28 42.84 -2.13
CA ASP A 14 5.03 42.31 -3.48
C ASP A 14 5.41 40.83 -3.67
N ILE A 15 5.91 40.17 -2.62
CA ILE A 15 6.42 38.78 -2.71
C ILE A 15 5.32 37.74 -2.39
N ASN A 16 4.16 38.14 -1.84
CA ASN A 16 3.23 37.16 -1.25
C ASN A 16 1.82 37.10 -1.85
N GLU A 17 1.64 37.55 -3.10
CA GLU A 17 0.36 37.44 -3.81
C GLU A 17 0.48 37.00 -5.27
N LYS A 18 1.59 36.34 -5.65
CA LYS A 18 1.53 35.44 -6.80
C LYS A 18 0.72 34.22 -6.39
N TYR A 19 -0.59 34.36 -6.50
CA TYR A 19 -1.52 33.28 -6.81
C TYR A 19 -0.77 32.31 -7.74
N PHE A 20 -0.48 31.11 -7.24
CA PHE A 20 -0.26 29.99 -8.15
C PHE A 20 -1.46 29.98 -9.08
N ASP A 21 -1.19 30.09 -10.38
CA ASP A 21 -2.23 30.09 -11.41
C ASP A 21 -3.14 28.89 -11.16
N ASN A 22 -4.45 29.05 -11.33
CA ASN A 22 -5.41 28.00 -11.00
C ASN A 22 -5.04 26.69 -11.72
N ASP A 23 -4.51 26.82 -12.94
CA ASP A 23 -4.02 25.74 -13.78
C ASP A 23 -2.81 25.00 -13.17
N GLN A 24 -1.85 25.68 -12.55
CA GLN A 24 -0.70 25.03 -11.90
C GLN A 24 -1.10 24.25 -10.65
N ARG A 25 -2.09 24.75 -9.89
CA ARG A 25 -2.62 24.00 -8.74
C ARG A 25 -3.39 22.76 -9.19
N ILE A 26 -4.20 22.87 -10.24
CA ILE A 26 -4.93 21.73 -10.81
C ILE A 26 -3.93 20.66 -11.27
N GLU A 27 -2.86 21.05 -11.97
CA GLU A 27 -1.81 20.13 -12.42
C GLU A 27 -1.11 19.41 -11.24
N LEU A 28 -0.72 20.13 -10.19
CA LEU A 28 -0.12 19.53 -8.99
C LEU A 28 -1.07 18.55 -8.29
N TYR A 29 -2.37 18.85 -8.25
CA TYR A 29 -3.37 17.95 -7.67
C TYR A 29 -3.59 16.70 -8.51
N GLU A 30 -3.60 16.81 -9.84
CA GLU A 30 -3.66 15.66 -10.74
C GLU A 30 -2.43 14.77 -10.60
N GLN A 31 -1.23 15.36 -10.52
CA GLN A 31 0.01 14.62 -10.29
C GLN A 31 0.00 13.92 -8.93
N LEU A 32 -0.44 14.59 -7.86
CA LEU A 32 -0.57 13.99 -6.54
C LEU A 32 -1.54 12.82 -6.55
N LYS A 33 -2.66 12.94 -7.27
CA LYS A 33 -3.67 11.87 -7.41
C LYS A 33 -3.14 10.67 -8.19
N GLN A 34 -2.39 10.90 -9.27
CA GLN A 34 -1.78 9.82 -10.03
C GLN A 34 -0.77 9.04 -9.17
N ARG A 35 0.04 9.75 -8.37
CA ARG A 35 1.00 9.14 -7.45
C ARG A 35 0.32 8.44 -6.28
N GLU A 36 -0.81 8.96 -5.81
CA GLU A 36 -1.65 8.30 -4.80
C GLU A 36 -2.18 6.95 -5.29
N GLN A 37 -2.64 6.90 -6.54
CA GLN A 37 -3.11 5.65 -7.13
C GLN A 37 -1.97 4.64 -7.34
N ALA A 38 -0.79 5.09 -7.79
CA ALA A 38 0.38 4.24 -7.94
C ALA A 38 0.85 3.68 -6.57
N TRP A 39 0.90 4.54 -5.55
CA TRP A 39 1.22 4.14 -4.19
C TRP A 39 0.22 3.13 -3.63
N TRP A 40 -1.07 3.36 -3.85
CA TRP A 40 -2.13 2.46 -3.41
C TRP A 40 -1.98 1.07 -4.03
N GLN A 41 -1.75 1.00 -5.34
CA GLN A 41 -1.54 -0.27 -6.04
C GLN A 41 -0.31 -1.01 -5.53
N ALA A 42 0.82 -0.31 -5.36
CA ALA A 42 2.05 -0.89 -4.83
C ALA A 42 1.82 -1.48 -3.42
N ARG A 43 1.06 -0.77 -2.59
CA ARG A 43 0.78 -1.18 -1.21
C ARG A 43 -0.22 -2.35 -1.14
N GLN A 44 -1.20 -2.43 -2.03
CA GLN A 44 -2.05 -3.62 -2.18
C GLN A 44 -1.22 -4.84 -2.60
N GLN A 45 -0.34 -4.70 -3.59
CA GLN A 45 0.55 -5.78 -4.02
C GLN A 45 1.45 -6.25 -2.88
N LEU A 46 2.03 -5.33 -2.11
CA LEU A 46 2.84 -5.66 -0.95
C LEU A 46 2.06 -6.43 0.10
N THR A 47 0.81 -6.03 0.38
CA THR A 47 -0.06 -6.72 1.33
C THR A 47 -0.30 -8.17 0.89
N LEU A 48 -0.66 -8.37 -0.40
CA LEU A 48 -0.84 -9.70 -0.97
C LEU A 48 0.43 -10.56 -0.91
N LEU A 49 1.61 -9.96 -1.15
CA LEU A 49 2.88 -10.68 -1.06
C LEU A 49 3.18 -11.09 0.39
N LYS A 50 2.95 -10.21 1.36
CA LYS A 50 3.12 -10.51 2.79
C LYS A 50 2.13 -11.58 3.27
N GLU A 51 0.87 -11.54 2.83
CA GLU A 51 -0.12 -12.58 3.10
C GLU A 51 0.32 -13.94 2.55
N ARG A 52 0.79 -13.96 1.28
CA ARG A 52 1.35 -15.19 0.69
C ARG A 52 2.57 -15.69 1.47
N GLN A 53 3.42 -14.80 1.94
CA GLN A 53 4.57 -15.16 2.77
C GLN A 53 4.11 -15.80 4.08
N MET A 54 3.15 -15.18 4.80
CA MET A 54 2.62 -15.73 6.05
C MET A 54 1.95 -17.09 5.83
N PHE A 55 1.14 -17.23 4.79
CA PHE A 55 0.39 -18.45 4.51
C PHE A 55 1.28 -19.62 4.06
N TRP A 56 2.17 -19.38 3.09
CA TRP A 56 2.96 -20.43 2.45
C TRP A 56 4.35 -20.62 3.04
N PHE A 57 4.87 -19.63 3.75
CA PHE A 57 6.26 -19.60 4.23
C PHE A 57 6.40 -19.13 5.69
N GLY A 58 5.30 -18.86 6.40
CA GLY A 58 5.32 -18.53 7.83
C GLY A 58 5.67 -19.71 8.73
N GLU A 59 5.69 -19.49 10.04
CA GLU A 59 6.13 -20.50 11.02
C GLU A 59 5.30 -21.81 10.94
N ASN A 60 4.00 -21.70 10.73
CA ASN A 60 3.08 -22.85 10.59
C ASN A 60 2.91 -23.35 9.15
N SER A 61 3.69 -22.83 8.20
CA SER A 61 3.50 -23.14 6.77
C SER A 61 3.72 -24.62 6.43
N PHE A 62 4.53 -25.36 7.18
CA PHE A 62 4.73 -26.80 6.91
C PHE A 62 3.41 -27.59 6.98
N MET A 63 2.57 -27.32 7.97
CA MET A 63 1.26 -27.95 8.11
C MET A 63 0.34 -27.59 6.94
N MET A 64 0.42 -26.35 6.45
CA MET A 64 -0.35 -25.90 5.28
C MET A 64 0.10 -26.62 4.00
N TRP A 65 1.41 -26.79 3.79
CA TRP A 65 1.94 -27.57 2.67
C TRP A 65 1.49 -29.04 2.70
N LEU A 66 1.46 -29.67 3.88
CA LEU A 66 0.94 -31.02 4.05
C LEU A 66 -0.56 -31.12 3.79
N LEU A 67 -1.34 -30.15 4.26
CA LEU A 67 -2.78 -30.11 4.02
C LEU A 67 -3.07 -29.95 2.52
N TRP A 68 -2.33 -29.08 1.85
CA TRP A 68 -2.45 -28.90 0.40
C TRP A 68 -2.07 -30.17 -0.37
N GLN A 69 -1.07 -30.91 0.11
CA GLN A 69 -0.71 -32.21 -0.45
C GLN A 69 -1.84 -33.24 -0.30
N LEU A 70 -2.49 -33.29 0.87
CA LEU A 70 -3.63 -34.17 1.11
C LEU A 70 -4.81 -33.85 0.18
N VAL A 71 -5.17 -32.57 0.05
CA VAL A 71 -6.21 -32.11 -0.87
C VAL A 71 -5.86 -32.49 -2.31
N THR A 72 -4.59 -32.32 -2.70
CA THR A 72 -4.14 -32.66 -4.05
C THR A 72 -4.23 -34.15 -4.33
N TYR A 73 -3.90 -35.03 -3.37
CA TYR A 73 -4.09 -36.46 -3.53
C TYR A 73 -5.57 -36.84 -3.76
N VAL A 74 -6.50 -36.23 -3.02
CA VAL A 74 -7.94 -36.46 -3.20
C VAL A 74 -8.38 -36.05 -4.61
N VAL A 75 -7.95 -34.88 -5.08
CA VAL A 75 -8.28 -34.38 -6.42
C VAL A 75 -7.69 -35.29 -7.49
N VAL A 76 -6.43 -35.69 -7.37
CA VAL A 76 -5.77 -36.61 -8.31
C VAL A 76 -6.50 -37.95 -8.37
N ALA A 77 -6.91 -38.50 -7.22
CA ALA A 77 -7.68 -39.73 -7.16
C ALA A 77 -9.07 -39.59 -7.83
N MET A 78 -9.77 -38.48 -7.58
CA MET A 78 -11.06 -38.20 -8.22
C MET A 78 -10.93 -38.09 -9.74
N VAL A 79 -9.93 -37.34 -10.22
CA VAL A 79 -9.65 -37.19 -11.65
C VAL A 79 -9.31 -38.53 -12.28
N LEU A 80 -8.47 -39.34 -11.63
CA LEU A 80 -8.12 -40.68 -12.09
C LEU A 80 -9.33 -41.61 -12.19
N MET A 81 -10.20 -41.62 -11.17
CA MET A 81 -11.45 -42.38 -11.20
C MET A 81 -12.40 -41.91 -12.30
N LEU A 82 -12.45 -40.60 -12.54
CA LEU A 82 -13.31 -40.02 -13.57
C LEU A 82 -12.77 -40.35 -14.98
N LEU A 83 -11.46 -40.24 -15.19
CA LEU A 83 -10.79 -40.63 -16.43
C LEU A 83 -10.94 -42.12 -16.72
N SER A 84 -10.77 -42.98 -15.71
CA SER A 84 -10.90 -44.43 -15.89
C SER A 84 -12.31 -44.80 -16.32
N LYS A 85 -13.34 -44.15 -15.76
CA LYS A 85 -14.74 -44.34 -16.17
C LYS A 85 -15.05 -43.78 -17.55
N LEU A 86 -14.45 -42.65 -17.92
CA LEU A 86 -14.73 -41.97 -19.20
C LEU A 86 -14.07 -42.67 -20.38
N LEU A 87 -12.90 -43.26 -20.16
CA LEU A 87 -12.13 -43.98 -21.19
C LEU A 87 -12.41 -45.49 -21.19
N ASP A 88 -13.20 -46.00 -20.25
CA ASP A 88 -13.45 -47.43 -20.02
C ASP A 88 -12.16 -48.25 -19.85
N ILE A 89 -11.12 -47.61 -19.27
CA ILE A 89 -9.80 -48.20 -19.05
C ILE A 89 -9.71 -48.67 -17.59
N SER A 90 -9.54 -49.98 -17.39
CA SER A 90 -9.16 -50.53 -16.09
C SER A 90 -7.65 -50.34 -15.86
N LEU A 91 -7.26 -49.26 -15.19
CA LEU A 91 -5.86 -49.05 -14.80
C LEU A 91 -5.46 -50.13 -13.76
N PRO A 92 -4.35 -50.87 -13.97
CA PRO A 92 -3.85 -51.79 -12.97
C PRO A 92 -3.36 -51.05 -11.72
N LEU A 93 -3.49 -51.67 -10.54
CA LEU A 93 -3.10 -51.09 -9.24
C LEU A 93 -1.68 -50.51 -9.23
N TRP A 94 -0.75 -51.16 -9.95
CA TRP A 94 0.63 -50.69 -10.08
C TRP A 94 0.76 -49.30 -10.73
N GLN A 95 -0.09 -48.96 -11.68
CA GLN A 95 -0.06 -47.63 -12.33
C GLN A 95 -0.53 -46.54 -11.37
N TYR A 96 -1.57 -46.81 -10.55
CA TYR A 96 -1.97 -45.90 -9.48
C TYR A 96 -0.82 -45.66 -8.49
N ILE A 97 -0.21 -46.75 -7.98
CA ILE A 97 0.94 -46.65 -7.07
C ILE A 97 2.05 -45.80 -7.68
N THR A 98 2.36 -46.01 -8.96
CA THR A 98 3.39 -45.25 -9.68
C THR A 98 3.07 -43.76 -9.75
N ILE A 99 1.83 -43.39 -10.06
CA ILE A 99 1.39 -41.99 -10.13
C ILE A 99 1.50 -41.32 -8.75
N PHE A 100 1.05 -42.01 -7.70
CA PHE A 100 1.17 -41.51 -6.32
C PHE A 100 2.64 -41.31 -5.90
N VAL A 101 3.54 -42.24 -6.25
CA VAL A 101 4.97 -42.12 -5.96
C VAL A 101 5.59 -40.94 -6.71
N ILE A 102 5.31 -40.79 -8.01
CA ILE A 102 5.79 -39.64 -8.80
C ILE A 102 5.28 -38.32 -8.21
N HIS A 103 4.00 -38.24 -7.85
CA HIS A 103 3.40 -37.05 -7.26
C HIS A 103 4.07 -36.70 -5.91
N THR A 104 4.33 -37.70 -5.08
CA THR A 104 5.03 -37.53 -3.80
C THR A 104 6.47 -37.04 -4.00
N LEU A 105 7.16 -37.57 -5.01
CA LEU A 105 8.53 -37.16 -5.33
C LEU A 105 8.58 -35.69 -5.76
N ILE A 106 7.62 -35.25 -6.60
CA ILE A 106 7.49 -33.84 -7.00
C ILE A 106 7.29 -32.94 -5.78
N PHE A 107 6.40 -33.35 -4.86
CA PHE A 107 6.15 -32.59 -3.64
C PHE A 107 7.40 -32.47 -2.76
N VAL A 108 8.15 -33.55 -2.55
CA VAL A 108 9.39 -33.53 -1.76
C VAL A 108 10.42 -32.59 -2.38
N ILE A 109 10.58 -32.63 -3.71
CA ILE A 109 11.47 -31.72 -4.43
C ILE A 109 11.03 -30.26 -4.23
N MET A 110 9.74 -29.97 -4.40
CA MET A 110 9.18 -28.63 -4.23
C MET A 110 9.34 -28.11 -2.80
N LEU A 111 9.16 -28.98 -1.81
CA LEU A 111 9.36 -28.68 -0.39
C LEU A 111 10.84 -28.43 -0.07
N GLY A 112 11.76 -29.16 -0.70
CA GLY A 112 13.20 -28.88 -0.63
C GLY A 112 13.58 -27.52 -1.22
N PHE A 113 12.86 -27.05 -2.24
CA PHE A 113 13.03 -25.70 -2.81
C PHE A 113 12.34 -24.59 -2.03
N LYS A 114 11.57 -24.90 -0.97
CA LYS A 114 10.84 -23.92 -0.16
C LYS A 114 11.71 -22.73 0.26
N GLY A 115 12.94 -22.97 0.72
CA GLY A 115 13.86 -21.90 1.13
C GLY A 115 14.20 -20.93 0.00
N ARG A 116 14.37 -21.41 -1.24
CA ARG A 116 14.61 -20.55 -2.41
C ARG A 116 13.36 -19.76 -2.78
N PHE A 117 12.17 -20.35 -2.64
CA PHE A 117 10.92 -19.62 -2.88
C PHE A 117 10.68 -18.54 -1.82
N THR A 118 11.04 -18.79 -0.56
CA THR A 118 11.00 -17.78 0.50
C THR A 118 11.89 -16.60 0.17
N THR A 119 13.15 -16.82 -0.20
CA THR A 119 14.08 -15.72 -0.51
C THR A 119 13.68 -14.93 -1.75
N LEU A 120 13.15 -15.59 -2.78
CA LEU A 120 12.60 -14.90 -3.95
C LEU A 120 11.37 -14.04 -3.60
N LEU A 121 10.49 -14.55 -2.73
CA LEU A 121 9.32 -13.81 -2.27
C LEU A 121 9.72 -12.62 -1.40
N GLU A 122 10.66 -12.81 -0.49
CA GLU A 122 11.21 -11.76 0.36
C GLU A 122 11.85 -10.65 -0.47
N ARG A 123 12.64 -11.02 -1.49
CA ARG A 123 13.20 -10.03 -2.43
C ARG A 123 12.11 -9.21 -3.13
N LYS A 124 11.02 -9.85 -3.56
CA LYS A 124 9.88 -9.15 -4.17
C LYS A 124 9.17 -8.22 -3.18
N ILE A 125 9.03 -8.65 -1.92
CA ILE A 125 8.46 -7.82 -0.86
C ILE A 125 9.34 -6.59 -0.64
N ASN A 126 10.65 -6.77 -0.48
CA ASN A 126 11.59 -5.66 -0.28
C ASN A 126 11.57 -4.68 -1.45
N GLN A 127 11.52 -5.18 -2.69
CA GLN A 127 11.42 -4.33 -3.87
C GLN A 127 10.09 -3.55 -3.91
N ALA A 128 8.97 -4.21 -3.61
CA ALA A 128 7.67 -3.55 -3.57
C ALA A 128 7.60 -2.50 -2.45
N ASP A 129 8.20 -2.79 -1.29
CA ASP A 129 8.26 -1.87 -0.15
C ASP A 129 9.06 -0.62 -0.52
N LEU A 130 10.26 -0.80 -1.10
CA LEU A 130 11.09 0.30 -1.59
C LEU A 130 10.35 1.17 -2.61
N SER A 131 9.67 0.57 -3.60
CA SER A 131 8.90 1.35 -4.59
C SER A 131 7.72 2.09 -3.97
N SER A 132 7.08 1.50 -2.94
CA SER A 132 5.99 2.14 -2.22
C SER A 132 6.51 3.32 -1.38
N GLU A 133 7.66 3.19 -0.75
CA GLU A 133 8.31 4.28 -0.02
C GLU A 133 8.78 5.40 -0.94
N GLU A 134 9.37 5.08 -2.09
CA GLU A 134 9.77 6.05 -3.11
C GLU A 134 8.57 6.86 -3.60
N THR A 135 7.48 6.19 -3.95
CA THR A 135 6.23 6.86 -4.38
C THR A 135 5.64 7.71 -3.25
N LEU A 136 5.71 7.25 -1.99
CA LEU A 136 5.27 8.03 -0.83
C LEU A 136 6.13 9.29 -0.62
N ASN A 137 7.43 9.18 -0.84
CA ASN A 137 8.33 10.32 -0.73
C ASN A 137 8.05 11.36 -1.82
N GLU A 138 7.84 10.93 -3.06
CA GLU A 138 7.42 11.82 -4.15
C GLU A 138 6.08 12.50 -3.85
N MET A 139 5.08 11.76 -3.35
CA MET A 139 3.82 12.35 -2.89
C MET A 139 4.03 13.35 -1.76
N THR A 140 4.96 13.09 -0.85
CA THR A 140 5.29 14.02 0.25
C THR A 140 5.87 15.32 -0.30
N ILE A 141 6.76 15.25 -1.30
CA ILE A 141 7.32 16.43 -1.96
C ILE A 141 6.21 17.24 -2.64
N LEU A 142 5.32 16.59 -3.40
CA LEU A 142 4.19 17.25 -4.06
C LEU A 142 3.18 17.81 -3.04
N ALA A 143 3.00 17.15 -1.90
CA ALA A 143 2.11 17.56 -0.83
C ALA A 143 2.61 18.81 -0.10
N VAL A 144 3.93 19.02 0.01
CA VAL A 144 4.51 20.25 0.61
C VAL A 144 4.04 21.49 -0.14
N ASP A 145 4.09 21.46 -1.46
CA ASP A 145 3.76 22.61 -2.31
C ASP A 145 2.23 22.84 -2.47
N SER A 146 1.41 21.87 -2.04
CA SER A 146 -0.05 21.90 -2.18
C SER A 146 -0.77 21.58 -0.87
N LEU A 147 -0.98 20.29 -0.60
CA LEU A 147 -1.78 19.74 0.49
C LEU A 147 -1.41 20.29 1.87
N TYR A 148 -0.13 20.27 2.25
CA TYR A 148 0.30 20.69 3.58
C TYR A 148 0.10 22.19 3.78
N ARG A 149 0.43 23.00 2.78
CA ARG A 149 0.19 24.46 2.84
C ARG A 149 -1.27 24.78 3.09
N ASP A 150 -2.18 24.13 2.37
CA ASP A 150 -3.63 24.31 2.52
C ASP A 150 -4.14 23.83 3.89
N VAL A 151 -3.59 22.72 4.40
CA VAL A 151 -3.95 22.18 5.72
C VAL A 151 -3.45 23.06 6.86
N HIS A 152 -2.22 23.58 6.79
CA HIS A 152 -1.68 24.51 7.77
C HIS A 152 -2.46 25.84 7.78
N ALA A 153 -2.81 26.38 6.60
CA ALA A 153 -3.57 27.62 6.48
C ALA A 153 -5.00 27.52 7.06
N LYS A 154 -5.59 26.33 7.06
CA LYS A 154 -6.97 26.08 7.52
C LYS A 154 -7.03 25.35 8.85
N ALA A 155 -5.90 25.09 9.49
CA ALA A 155 -5.87 24.44 10.80
C ALA A 155 -6.53 25.35 11.87
N PRO A 156 -7.31 24.79 12.80
CA PRO A 156 -7.59 23.37 12.99
C PRO A 156 -8.61 22.81 11.99
N ILE A 157 -8.30 21.66 11.36
CA ILE A 157 -9.15 21.02 10.36
C ILE A 157 -9.24 19.50 10.58
N SER A 158 -10.44 18.92 10.44
CA SER A 158 -10.63 17.48 10.56
C SER A 158 -10.24 16.72 9.28
N LEU A 159 -9.83 15.46 9.41
CA LEU A 159 -9.52 14.59 8.26
C LEU A 159 -10.71 14.51 7.29
N LYS A 160 -11.94 14.50 7.81
CA LYS A 160 -13.17 14.51 6.98
C LYS A 160 -13.36 15.81 6.20
N GLU A 161 -12.99 16.95 6.78
CA GLU A 161 -13.06 18.25 6.11
C GLU A 161 -12.00 18.38 5.03
N ILE A 162 -10.78 17.88 5.29
CA ILE A 162 -9.72 17.76 4.27
C ILE A 162 -10.23 16.90 3.11
N TYR A 163 -10.76 15.72 3.40
CA TYR A 163 -11.30 14.82 2.39
C TYR A 163 -12.42 15.46 1.55
N ARG A 164 -13.29 16.26 2.17
CA ARG A 164 -14.33 17.01 1.47
C ARG A 164 -13.78 18.16 0.64
N TYR A 165 -12.77 18.87 1.13
CA TYR A 165 -12.15 19.98 0.42
C TYR A 165 -11.49 19.54 -0.88
N TYR A 166 -11.00 18.30 -0.93
CA TYR A 166 -10.47 17.68 -2.14
C TYR A 166 -11.49 16.84 -2.92
N ASP A 167 -12.78 17.17 -2.81
CA ASP A 167 -13.89 16.51 -3.53
C ASP A 167 -13.89 14.98 -3.42
N ALA A 168 -13.45 14.44 -2.28
CA ALA A 168 -13.36 13.00 -2.06
C ALA A 168 -12.49 12.24 -3.09
N GLN A 169 -11.60 12.94 -3.80
CA GLN A 169 -10.79 12.34 -4.88
C GLN A 169 -9.61 11.51 -4.38
N PHE A 170 -9.14 11.77 -3.16
CA PHE A 170 -8.06 11.04 -2.49
C PHE A 170 -8.64 10.06 -1.48
N ARG A 171 -8.00 8.90 -1.27
CA ARG A 171 -8.39 7.98 -0.19
C ARG A 171 -8.08 8.58 1.19
N LEU A 172 -8.87 8.23 2.20
CA LEU A 172 -8.65 8.72 3.56
C LEU A 172 -7.35 8.16 4.15
N ALA A 173 -7.03 6.90 3.83
CA ALA A 173 -5.79 6.25 4.25
C ALA A 173 -4.53 6.93 3.67
N SER A 174 -4.56 7.38 2.41
CA SER A 174 -3.43 8.08 1.79
C SER A 174 -3.26 9.48 2.37
N LEU A 175 -4.36 10.24 2.52
CA LEU A 175 -4.35 11.56 3.20
C LEU A 175 -3.84 11.45 4.64
N HIS A 176 -4.37 10.52 5.42
CA HIS A 176 -3.95 10.30 6.80
C HIS A 176 -2.46 9.95 6.88
N ARG A 177 -1.96 9.10 5.97
CA ARG A 177 -0.53 8.73 5.91
C ARG A 177 0.38 9.89 5.55
N LEU A 178 -0.04 10.76 4.64
CA LEU A 178 0.70 11.99 4.29
C LEU A 178 0.74 12.94 5.50
N LEU A 179 -0.41 13.21 6.11
CA LEU A 179 -0.48 14.09 7.29
C LEU A 179 0.27 13.52 8.49
N GLN A 180 0.35 12.20 8.63
CA GLN A 180 1.18 11.56 9.64
C GLN A 180 2.66 11.92 9.48
N LYS A 181 3.18 12.13 8.26
CA LYS A 181 4.56 12.59 8.05
C LYS A 181 4.81 13.98 8.62
N GLU A 182 3.84 14.88 8.50
CA GLU A 182 3.90 16.22 9.10
C GLU A 182 3.80 16.16 10.63
N VAL A 183 3.06 15.18 11.16
CA VAL A 183 2.97 14.92 12.60
C VAL A 183 4.27 14.36 13.15
N ASP A 184 4.84 13.36 12.47
CA ASP A 184 6.14 12.76 12.82
C ASP A 184 7.27 13.80 12.72
N ALA A 185 7.15 14.77 11.81
CA ALA A 185 8.07 15.91 11.71
C ALA A 185 7.82 17.02 12.74
N GLY A 186 6.81 16.89 13.60
CA GLY A 186 6.48 17.84 14.66
C GLY A 186 5.81 19.14 14.18
N ARG A 187 5.34 19.19 12.93
CA ARG A 187 4.68 20.37 12.33
C ARG A 187 3.17 20.37 12.53
N LEU A 188 2.57 19.17 12.56
CA LEU A 188 1.17 18.96 12.89
C LEU A 188 1.03 18.18 14.21
N THR A 189 -0.08 18.38 14.89
CA THR A 189 -0.53 17.50 15.98
C THR A 189 -1.98 17.12 15.75
N TYR A 190 -2.37 15.91 16.16
CA TYR A 190 -3.78 15.54 16.24
C TYR A 190 -4.10 14.93 17.59
N GLY A 191 -5.37 15.03 18.00
CA GLY A 191 -5.84 14.61 19.33
C GLY A 191 -5.76 13.10 19.59
N ASP A 192 -5.95 12.71 20.85
CA ASP A 192 -5.76 11.37 21.47
C ASP A 192 -6.46 10.15 20.79
N GLN A 193 -7.18 10.33 19.70
CA GLN A 193 -7.68 9.21 18.90
C GLN A 193 -6.53 8.61 18.07
N LYS A 194 -5.78 7.70 18.70
CA LYS A 194 -4.94 6.74 17.99
C LYS A 194 -5.86 5.87 17.13
N VAL A 195 -5.97 6.21 15.85
CA VAL A 195 -6.58 5.30 14.87
C VAL A 195 -5.46 4.35 14.44
N ASP A 196 -5.61 3.05 14.74
CA ASP A 196 -4.69 1.99 14.31
C ASP A 196 -4.74 1.72 12.79
N ALA A 197 -5.02 2.74 11.99
CA ALA A 197 -5.04 2.70 10.52
C ALA A 197 -3.67 2.35 9.93
N GLY A 198 -2.58 2.52 10.69
CA GLY A 198 -1.24 2.09 10.29
C GLY A 198 -1.03 0.57 10.33
N ILE A 199 -1.85 -0.17 11.08
CA ILE A 199 -1.71 -1.62 11.30
C ILE A 199 -2.71 -2.42 10.46
N LEU A 200 -3.84 -1.80 10.09
CA LEU A 200 -4.88 -2.43 9.28
C LEU A 200 -4.45 -2.61 7.81
N PRO A 201 -4.87 -3.71 7.15
CA PRO A 201 -4.83 -3.82 5.70
C PRO A 201 -5.49 -2.59 5.07
N LEU A 202 -4.94 -2.10 3.95
CA LEU A 202 -5.36 -0.83 3.33
C LEU A 202 -6.88 -0.71 3.10
N GLU A 203 -7.51 -1.82 2.72
CA GLU A 203 -8.96 -1.87 2.45
C GLU A 203 -9.78 -1.66 3.73
N LEU A 204 -9.32 -2.22 4.85
CA LEU A 204 -9.94 -2.03 6.16
C LEU A 204 -9.55 -0.68 6.79
N ALA A 205 -8.38 -0.16 6.46
CA ALA A 205 -7.89 1.11 6.97
C ALA A 205 -8.73 2.30 6.46
N ASP A 206 -9.12 2.30 5.18
CA ASP A 206 -9.96 3.38 4.63
C ASP A 206 -11.37 3.37 5.24
N ASP A 207 -11.97 2.20 5.44
CA ASP A 207 -13.29 2.06 6.07
C ASP A 207 -13.27 2.39 7.56
N ALA A 208 -12.26 1.94 8.30
CA ALA A 208 -12.06 2.33 9.70
C ALA A 208 -11.85 3.84 9.84
N LEU A 209 -11.10 4.45 8.91
CA LEU A 209 -10.91 5.90 8.88
C LEU A 209 -12.19 6.65 8.54
N LYS A 210 -13.09 6.15 7.68
CA LYS A 210 -14.39 6.81 7.42
C LYS A 210 -15.20 7.02 8.68
N GLU A 211 -15.21 6.03 9.57
CA GLU A 211 -15.94 6.09 10.85
C GLU A 211 -15.33 7.12 11.80
N HIS A 212 -13.99 7.24 11.82
CA HIS A 212 -13.25 8.06 12.79
C HIS A 212 -12.77 9.41 12.24
N ALA A 213 -12.89 9.67 10.94
CA ALA A 213 -12.33 10.86 10.26
C ALA A 213 -12.86 12.20 10.79
N ARG A 214 -14.02 12.21 11.47
CA ARG A 214 -14.55 13.42 12.14
C ARG A 214 -13.78 13.77 13.42
N GLY A 215 -13.26 12.77 14.12
CA GLY A 215 -12.55 12.95 15.39
C GLY A 215 -11.04 13.18 15.22
N VAL A 216 -10.47 12.81 14.07
CA VAL A 216 -9.08 13.12 13.72
C VAL A 216 -8.98 14.59 13.30
N ILE A 217 -8.59 15.45 14.23
CA ILE A 217 -8.44 16.91 14.02
C ILE A 217 -6.96 17.27 14.02
N TYR A 218 -6.48 17.84 12.92
CA TYR A 218 -5.11 18.32 12.77
C TYR A 218 -4.99 19.78 13.19
N LYS A 219 -3.97 20.09 13.99
CA LYS A 219 -3.60 21.43 14.44
C LYS A 219 -2.19 21.76 13.94
N SER A 220 -2.03 22.96 13.38
CA SER A 220 -0.72 23.51 13.02
C SER A 220 0.05 23.93 14.26
N LEU A 221 1.35 23.63 14.30
CA LEU A 221 2.31 24.17 15.27
C LEU A 221 3.25 25.24 14.67
N ILE A 222 3.02 25.60 13.40
CA ILE A 222 3.72 26.64 12.64
C ILE A 222 2.77 27.81 12.42
#